data_AF-A0A4R4M2I2-F1
#
_entry.id   AF-A0A4R4M2I2-F1
#
_cell.length_a   1.000
_cell.length_b   1.000
_cell.length_c   1.000
_cell.angle_alpha   90.00
_cell.angle_beta   90.00
_cell.angle_gamma   90.00
#
_symmetry.space_group_name_H-M   'P 1'
#
loop_
_entity.id
_entity.type
_entity.pdbx_description
1 polymer ?
#
loop_
_entity_poly.entity_id
_entity_poly.type
_entity_poly.pdbx_seq_one_letter_code
_entity_poly.pdbx_strand_id
1 'polypeptide(L)'
;MGNLIGVLLGAAVFCGGVYEVVKRLRLQRRMLRATGVFVGRDEVMGPGGPSTTSRVGRFRFTTPQGRQVEAASSLYSFPGPKPGRPVTVVYDPAGPEETAERLGVHYLQLLAVGPLLMAIGAAVAAVNAAAL
;
A
#
# COMPACT_ATOMS: atom_id res chain seq x y z
N MET A 1 12.60 -31.19 10.56
CA MET A 1 12.01 -29.99 11.20
C MET A 1 12.07 -28.75 10.31
N GLY A 2 13.16 -28.48 9.57
CA GLY A 2 13.26 -27.30 8.70
C GLY A 2 12.14 -27.17 7.65
N ASN A 3 11.73 -28.28 7.03
CA ASN A 3 10.67 -28.28 6.01
C ASN A 3 9.30 -27.89 6.58
N LEU A 4 8.98 -28.29 7.82
CA LEU A 4 7.75 -27.87 8.49
C LEU A 4 7.74 -26.36 8.75
N ILE A 5 8.87 -25.79 9.18
CA ILE A 5 9.02 -24.34 9.39
C ILE A 5 8.83 -23.59 8.06
N GLY A 6 9.42 -24.09 6.98
CA GLY A 6 9.26 -23.51 5.65
C GLY A 6 7.81 -23.51 5.16
N VAL A 7 7.07 -24.61 5.38
CA VAL A 7 5.63 -24.68 5.06
C VAL A 7 4.83 -23.64 5.87
N LEU A 8 5.06 -23.55 7.19
CA LEU A 8 4.35 -22.59 8.04
C LEU A 8 4.66 -21.14 7.64
N LEU A 9 5.92 -20.84 7.31
CA LEU A 9 6.32 -19.51 6.84
C LEU A 9 5.66 -19.16 5.50
N GLY A 10 5.67 -20.10 4.54
CA GLY A 10 5.01 -19.91 3.24
C GLY A 10 3.51 -19.67 3.39
N ALA A 11 2.84 -20.46 4.24
CA ALA A 11 1.42 -20.30 4.54
C ALA A 11 1.13 -18.93 5.19
N ALA A 12 1.95 -18.48 6.14
CA ALA A 12 1.79 -17.17 6.77
C ALA A 12 1.90 -16.02 5.77
N VAL A 13 2.91 -16.05 4.88
CA VAL A 13 3.09 -15.04 3.81
C VAL A 13 1.92 -15.06 2.83
N PHE A 14 1.46 -16.25 2.44
CA PHE A 14 0.30 -16.41 1.55
C PHE A 14 -0.95 -15.79 2.16
N CYS A 15 -1.28 -16.15 3.42
CA CYS A 15 -2.41 -15.60 4.15
C CYS A 15 -2.32 -14.08 4.31
N GLY A 16 -1.11 -13.54 4.53
CA GLY A 16 -0.87 -12.10 4.56
C GLY A 16 -1.22 -11.41 3.23
N GLY A 17 -0.81 -12.01 2.10
CA GLY A 17 -1.18 -11.53 0.77
C GLY A 17 -2.70 -11.55 0.52
N VAL A 18 -3.38 -12.64 0.88
CA VAL A 18 -4.84 -12.75 0.80
C VAL A 18 -5.52 -11.68 1.65
N TYR A 19 -5.06 -11.49 2.89
CA TYR A 19 -5.61 -10.49 3.81
C TYR A 19 -5.51 -9.07 3.23
N GLU A 20 -4.35 -8.69 2.69
CA GLU A 20 -4.16 -7.37 2.05
C GLU A 20 -5.09 -7.16 0.85
N VAL A 21 -5.23 -8.17 -0.02
CA VAL A 21 -6.15 -8.10 -1.18
C VAL A 21 -7.59 -7.95 -0.71
N VAL A 22 -8.04 -8.79 0.23
CA VAL A 22 -9.43 -8.75 0.73
C VAL A 22 -9.72 -7.42 1.43
N LYS A 23 -8.79 -6.91 2.25
CA LYS A 23 -8.92 -5.61 2.91
C LYS A 23 -9.11 -4.50 1.87
N ARG A 24 -8.31 -4.48 0.81
CA ARG A 24 -8.38 -3.46 -0.26
C ARG A 24 -9.64 -3.59 -1.11
N LEU A 25 -10.08 -4.80 -1.43
CA LEU A 25 -11.36 -5.05 -2.12
C LEU A 25 -12.56 -4.61 -1.29
N ARG A 26 -12.52 -4.81 0.04
CA ARG A 26 -13.56 -4.31 0.95
C ARG A 26 -13.60 -2.78 0.96
N LEU A 27 -12.44 -2.15 1.04
CA LEU A 27 -12.34 -0.67 0.99
C LEU A 27 -12.83 -0.14 -0.36
N GLN A 28 -12.52 -0.80 -1.48
CA GLN A 28 -12.94 -0.37 -2.82
C GLN A 28 -14.45 -0.11 -2.97
N ARG A 29 -15.30 -0.83 -2.24
CA ARG A 29 -16.76 -0.64 -2.31
C ARG A 29 -17.23 0.70 -1.76
N ARG A 30 -16.43 1.36 -0.92
CA ARG A 30 -16.80 2.61 -0.24
C ARG A 30 -15.91 3.79 -0.60
N MET A 31 -14.87 3.56 -1.40
CA MET A 31 -13.93 4.61 -1.74
C MET A 31 -14.54 5.65 -2.66
N LEU A 32 -14.27 6.91 -2.34
CA LEU A 32 -14.54 8.05 -3.19
C LEU A 32 -13.26 8.49 -3.89
N ARG A 33 -13.43 9.21 -4.99
CA ARG A 33 -12.33 9.82 -5.74
C ARG A 33 -12.37 11.33 -5.56
N ALA A 34 -11.21 11.93 -5.38
CA ALA A 34 -11.05 13.37 -5.38
C ALA A 34 -9.82 13.77 -6.20
N THR A 35 -9.90 14.97 -6.78
CA THR A 35 -8.73 15.63 -7.35
C THR A 35 -7.97 16.30 -6.20
N GLY A 36 -6.72 15.87 -6.02
CA GLY A 36 -5.77 16.48 -5.11
C GLY A 36 -4.62 17.14 -5.85
N VAL A 37 -3.73 17.75 -5.09
CA VAL A 37 -2.49 18.37 -5.57
C VAL A 37 -1.33 17.80 -4.77
N PHE A 38 -0.24 17.47 -5.45
CA PHE A 38 1.00 17.09 -4.78
C PHE A 38 1.60 18.30 -4.07
N VAL A 39 1.74 18.24 -2.75
CA VAL A 39 2.16 19.40 -1.93
C VAL A 39 3.67 19.41 -1.69
N GLY A 40 4.30 18.23 -1.63
CA GLY A 40 5.69 18.14 -1.27
C GLY A 40 6.12 16.74 -0.90
N ARG A 41 7.29 16.63 -0.28
CA ARG A 41 7.86 15.37 0.19
C ARG A 41 8.21 15.54 1.66
N ASP A 42 7.82 14.57 2.46
CA ASP A 42 8.31 14.45 3.84
C ASP A 42 9.46 13.45 3.88
N GLU A 43 10.49 13.79 4.63
CA GLU A 43 11.51 12.82 5.04
C GLU A 43 10.98 12.10 6.27
N VAL A 44 10.45 10.89 6.07
CA VAL A 44 9.99 10.03 7.15
C VAL A 44 11.11 9.06 7.49
N MET A 45 11.24 8.72 8.77
CA MET A 45 12.16 7.68 9.19
C MET A 45 11.72 6.36 8.57
N GLY A 46 12.56 5.81 7.71
CA GLY A 46 12.34 4.58 6.97
C GLY A 46 12.53 3.34 7.87
N PRO A 47 12.12 2.16 7.39
CA PRO A 47 12.14 0.92 8.19
C PRO A 47 13.54 0.45 8.62
N GLY A 48 14.62 1.02 8.08
CA GLY A 48 16.02 0.61 8.32
C GLY A 48 16.75 1.35 9.44
N GLY A 49 16.05 2.11 10.28
CA GLY A 49 16.63 2.84 11.42
C GLY A 49 16.93 4.32 11.13
N PRO A 50 17.59 5.03 12.07
CA PRO A 50 17.77 6.50 12.04
C PRO A 50 18.47 7.04 10.80
N SER A 51 19.20 6.18 10.08
CA SER A 51 19.94 6.51 8.86
C SER A 51 19.15 6.30 7.56
N THR A 52 17.96 5.69 7.60
CA THR A 52 17.16 5.45 6.40
C THR A 52 16.09 6.54 6.30
N THR A 53 16.27 7.53 5.44
CA THR A 53 15.22 8.52 5.15
C THR A 53 14.36 8.03 3.99
N SER A 54 13.08 7.77 4.24
CA SER A 54 12.09 7.47 3.20
C SER A 54 11.42 8.77 2.78
N ARG A 55 11.44 9.11 1.48
CA ARG A 55 10.75 10.30 0.98
C ARG A 55 9.34 9.93 0.54
N VAL A 56 8.36 10.14 1.40
CA VAL A 56 6.95 9.94 1.02
C VAL A 56 6.42 11.19 0.35
N GLY A 57 5.62 11.00 -0.69
CA GLY A 57 4.93 12.11 -1.33
C GLY A 57 3.72 12.53 -0.52
N ARG A 58 3.59 13.82 -0.19
CA ARG A 58 2.37 14.39 0.37
C ARG A 58 1.46 14.90 -0.72
N PHE A 59 0.17 14.70 -0.56
CA PHE A 59 -0.85 15.30 -1.40
C PHE A 59 -1.96 15.87 -0.53
N ARG A 60 -2.58 16.94 -1.04
CA ARG A 60 -3.72 17.60 -0.42
C ARG A 60 -4.90 17.51 -1.35
N PHE A 61 -6.07 17.18 -0.82
CA PHE A 61 -7.32 17.14 -1.58
C PHE A 61 -8.47 17.68 -0.74
N THR A 62 -9.56 18.03 -1.40
CA THR A 62 -10.79 18.49 -0.75
C THR A 62 -11.86 17.42 -0.91
N THR A 63 -12.46 17.02 0.21
CA THR A 63 -13.61 16.11 0.23
C THR A 63 -14.86 16.82 -0.30
N PRO A 64 -15.91 16.09 -0.76
CA PRO A 64 -17.19 16.67 -1.16
C PRO A 64 -17.85 17.56 -0.09
N GLN A 65 -17.54 17.34 1.18
CA GLN A 65 -18.02 18.11 2.32
C GLN A 65 -17.22 19.40 2.56
N GLY A 66 -16.24 19.71 1.69
CA GLY A 66 -15.40 20.91 1.80
C GLY A 66 -14.22 20.77 2.78
N ARG A 67 -14.07 19.64 3.47
CA ARG A 67 -12.91 19.38 4.34
C ARG A 67 -11.65 19.18 3.51
N GLN A 68 -10.61 19.96 3.79
CA GLN A 68 -9.27 19.72 3.25
C GLN A 68 -8.59 18.59 4.03
N VAL A 69 -7.98 17.67 3.32
CA VAL A 69 -7.25 16.53 3.87
C VAL A 69 -5.87 16.51 3.24
N GLU A 70 -4.86 16.30 4.07
CA GLU A 70 -3.47 16.15 3.64
C GLU A 70 -2.96 14.80 4.12
N ALA A 71 -2.49 13.98 3.18
CA ALA A 71 -2.09 12.61 3.44
C ALA A 71 -0.75 12.29 2.78
N ALA A 72 -0.02 11.36 3.40
CA ALA A 72 1.22 10.82 2.89
C ALA A 72 0.94 9.54 2.10
N SER A 73 1.50 9.45 0.90
CA SER A 73 1.48 8.23 0.10
C SER A 73 2.28 7.12 0.79
N SER A 74 1.68 5.94 0.91
CA SER A 74 2.29 4.75 1.51
C SER A 74 3.47 4.20 0.71
N LEU A 75 3.53 4.49 -0.60
CA LEU A 75 4.66 4.13 -1.44
C LEU A 75 5.52 5.33 -1.84
N TYR A 76 6.83 5.13 -1.74
CA TYR A 76 7.86 6.01 -2.29
C TYR A 76 7.66 6.15 -3.80
N SER A 77 7.52 7.38 -4.30
CA SER A 77 7.64 7.64 -5.73
C SER A 77 8.90 8.45 -5.98
N PHE A 78 9.89 7.82 -6.59
CA PHE A 78 10.99 8.52 -7.23
C PHE A 78 11.17 8.03 -8.67
N PRO A 79 11.18 8.93 -9.66
CA PRO A 79 10.95 10.37 -9.55
C PRO A 79 9.47 10.68 -9.24
N GLY A 80 9.21 11.34 -8.11
CA GLY A 80 7.86 11.76 -7.73
C GLY A 80 7.42 13.00 -8.52
N PRO A 81 6.11 13.18 -8.76
CA PRO A 81 5.60 14.35 -9.48
C PRO A 81 6.05 15.65 -8.82
N LYS A 82 6.22 16.70 -9.63
CA LYS A 82 6.57 18.04 -9.10
C LYS A 82 5.43 18.56 -8.20
N PRO A 83 5.73 19.29 -7.11
CA PRO A 83 4.74 20.05 -6.37
C PRO A 83 3.83 20.87 -7.28
N GLY A 84 2.55 20.96 -6.94
CA GLY A 84 1.53 21.63 -7.75
C GLY A 84 0.90 20.77 -8.84
N ARG A 85 1.38 19.54 -9.09
CA ARG A 85 0.75 18.64 -10.06
C ARG A 85 -0.55 18.05 -9.52
N PRO A 86 -1.63 18.03 -10.32
CA PRO A 86 -2.86 17.35 -9.94
C PRO A 86 -2.64 15.84 -9.85
N VAL A 87 -3.26 15.22 -8.85
CA VAL A 87 -3.23 13.77 -8.63
C VAL A 87 -4.64 13.28 -8.32
N THR A 88 -4.99 12.09 -8.82
CA THR A 88 -6.25 11.44 -8.43
C THR A 88 -6.02 10.66 -7.15
N VAL A 89 -6.78 11.00 -6.12
CA VAL A 89 -6.76 10.38 -4.80
C VAL A 89 -8.00 9.51 -4.63
N VAL A 90 -7.81 8.32 -4.09
CA VAL A 90 -8.88 7.46 -3.57
C VAL A 90 -8.81 7.43 -2.06
N TYR A 91 -9.96 7.48 -1.39
CA TYR A 91 -10.04 7.47 0.07
C TYR A 91 -11.39 6.92 0.55
N ASP A 92 -11.44 6.39 1.77
CA ASP A 92 -12.69 6.08 2.48
C ASP A 92 -13.23 7.35 3.18
N PRO A 93 -14.46 7.80 2.89
CA PRO A 93 -15.04 8.98 3.54
C PRO A 93 -15.17 8.85 5.07
N ALA A 94 -15.21 7.62 5.62
CA ALA A 94 -15.23 7.41 7.08
C ALA A 94 -13.88 7.68 7.75
N GLY A 95 -12.77 7.61 7.00
CA GLY A 95 -11.41 7.78 7.50
C GLY A 95 -10.45 8.28 6.41
N PRO A 96 -10.64 9.51 5.90
CA PRO A 96 -9.94 9.98 4.71
C PRO A 96 -8.43 10.14 4.94
N GLU A 97 -7.98 10.41 6.16
CA GLU A 97 -6.56 10.66 6.46
C GLU A 97 -5.72 9.38 6.45
N GLU A 98 -6.29 8.25 6.88
CA GLU A 98 -5.59 6.97 6.99
C GLU A 98 -5.67 6.12 5.72
N THR A 99 -6.71 6.34 4.91
CA THR A 99 -7.00 5.51 3.74
C THR A 99 -6.70 6.20 2.41
N ALA A 100 -6.41 7.51 2.45
CA ALA A 100 -6.12 8.25 1.24
C ALA A 100 -4.83 7.75 0.58
N GLU A 101 -4.95 7.45 -0.71
CA GLU A 101 -3.82 7.03 -1.52
C GLU A 101 -4.01 7.48 -2.98
N ARG A 102 -2.90 7.60 -3.70
CA ARG A 102 -2.93 7.87 -5.13
C ARG A 102 -3.53 6.67 -5.88
N LEU A 103 -4.39 6.94 -6.86
CA LEU A 103 -5.09 5.89 -7.60
C LEU A 103 -4.16 4.81 -8.18
N GLY A 104 -3.03 5.22 -8.76
CA GLY A 104 -2.04 4.28 -9.31
C GLY A 104 -1.36 3.42 -8.25
N VAL A 105 -1.10 3.99 -7.07
CA VAL A 105 -0.51 3.28 -5.93
C VAL A 105 -1.51 2.26 -5.37
N HIS A 106 -2.77 2.66 -5.24
CA HIS A 106 -3.84 1.76 -4.82
C HIS A 106 -3.97 0.54 -5.75
N TYR A 107 -3.97 0.76 -7.07
CA TYR A 107 -4.00 -0.34 -8.04
C TYR A 107 -2.75 -1.20 -7.99
N LEU A 108 -1.56 -0.60 -7.84
CA LEU A 108 -0.32 -1.37 -7.71
C LEU A 108 -0.35 -2.29 -6.47
N GLN A 109 -0.81 -1.77 -5.34
CA GLN A 109 -0.92 -2.57 -4.12
C GLN A 109 -1.96 -3.68 -4.26
N LEU A 110 -3.08 -3.42 -4.93
CA LEU A 110 -4.13 -4.40 -5.17
C LEU A 110 -3.71 -5.49 -6.17
N LEU A 111 -3.11 -5.10 -7.31
CA LEU A 111 -2.87 -5.96 -8.46
C LEU A 111 -1.47 -6.58 -8.48
N ALA A 112 -0.50 -5.97 -7.81
CA ALA A 112 0.88 -6.48 -7.78
C ALA A 112 1.27 -7.00 -6.40
N VAL A 113 1.19 -6.16 -5.35
CA VAL A 113 1.77 -6.52 -4.03
C VAL A 113 1.06 -7.74 -3.42
N GLY A 114 -0.27 -7.71 -3.35
CA GLY A 114 -1.05 -8.83 -2.81
C GLY A 114 -0.82 -10.15 -3.56
N PRO A 115 -1.04 -10.19 -4.88
CA PRO A 115 -0.79 -11.39 -5.69
C PRO A 115 0.67 -11.88 -5.65
N LEU A 116 1.64 -10.96 -5.59
CA LEU A 116 3.06 -11.32 -5.47
C LEU A 116 3.34 -12.01 -4.13
N LEU A 117 2.83 -11.48 -3.01
CA LEU A 117 2.97 -12.14 -1.70
C LEU A 117 2.31 -13.52 -1.69
N MET A 118 1.12 -13.65 -2.29
CA MET A 118 0.47 -14.95 -2.47
C MET A 118 1.36 -15.90 -3.28
N ALA A 119 1.89 -15.47 -4.42
CA ALA A 119 2.76 -16.30 -5.26
C ALA A 119 4.03 -16.76 -4.51
N ILE A 120 4.69 -15.84 -3.78
CA ILE A 120 5.88 -16.14 -2.97
C ILE A 120 5.53 -17.14 -1.86
N GLY A 121 4.48 -16.88 -1.09
CA GLY A 121 4.05 -17.76 0.00
C GLY A 121 3.70 -19.16 -0.49
N ALA A 122 2.98 -19.25 -1.61
CA ALA A 122 2.63 -20.52 -2.24
C ALA A 122 3.88 -21.28 -2.73
N ALA A 123 4.81 -20.60 -3.39
CA ALA A 123 6.04 -21.22 -3.87
C ALA A 123 6.90 -21.77 -2.72
N VAL A 124 7.08 -20.99 -1.65
CA VAL A 124 7.83 -21.41 -0.45
C VAL A 124 7.15 -22.62 0.19
N ALA A 125 5.83 -22.59 0.38
CA ALA A 125 5.10 -23.71 0.96
C ALA A 125 5.20 -24.97 0.09
N ALA A 126 5.04 -24.84 -1.24
CA ALA A 126 5.08 -25.97 -2.18
C ALA A 126 6.46 -26.65 -2.23
N VAL A 127 7.55 -25.86 -2.30
CA VAL A 127 8.92 -26.39 -2.32
C VAL A 127 9.24 -27.15 -1.03
N ASN A 128 8.81 -26.63 0.12
CA ASN A 128 9.08 -27.27 1.40
C ASN A 128 8.17 -28.49 1.65
N ALA A 129 6.92 -28.46 1.18
CA ALA A 129 6.01 -29.59 1.27
C ALA A 129 6.44 -30.77 0.38
N ALA A 130 7.03 -30.49 -0.79
CA ALA A 130 7.57 -31.53 -1.66
C ALA A 130 8.82 -32.23 -1.10
N ALA A 131 9.45 -31.64 -0.08
CA ALA A 131 10.64 -32.18 0.59
C ALA A 131 10.34 -32.79 1.97
N LEU A 132 9.08 -32.80 2.39
CA LEU A 132 8.59 -33.35 3.66
C LEU A 132 8.41 -34.87 3.57
#